data_AF-A0A7S4SKW2-F1
#
_entry.id   AF-A0A7S4SKW2-F1
#
_cell.length_a   1.000
_cell.length_b   1.000
_cell.length_c   1.000
_cell.angle_alpha   90.00
_cell.angle_beta   90.00
_cell.angle_gamma   90.00
#
_symmetry.space_group_name_H-M   'P 1'
#
loop_
_entity.id
_entity.type
_entity.pdbx_description
1 polymer ?
#
loop_
_entity_poly.entity_id
_entity_poly.type
_entity_poly.pdbx_seq_one_letter_code
_entity_poly.pdbx_strand_id
1 'polypeptide(L)'
;QTALSETTGLLFFTTALYTVPPVFQMLAVAPAVVARVSKEYLSGMYQVHTFVVAMTLSSTITAVIWAPVWQMITYTLADLGRDPVALLGMQLTLALNVLTMRILGFFLAMVVPGAALNVVIANLFVQMCMLTNRFYTKLPSWLQWITVMSIPRFTLRALLKIEYSWRDMFEVSPMHGSYIPAELTGTFQVTRERQMNVMESPNDAPPAGEMLAMAAISLGFLLLFALELTYQVWRLVVGYSQQEGLFDKCLPYVSVAEPDPGEEARAQAAMSQDSEVSYRGRTRAQSRANAGSLGALSDQSHEMFFPYE
;
A
#
# COMPACT_ATOMS: atom_id res chain seq x y z
N GLN A 1 28.09 -18.79 -20.81
CA GLN A 1 28.26 -17.61 -19.94
C GLN A 1 27.13 -16.57 -20.05
N THR A 2 26.47 -16.42 -21.21
CA THR A 2 25.34 -15.47 -21.37
C THR A 2 24.18 -15.72 -20.40
N ALA A 3 23.76 -16.97 -20.21
CA ALA A 3 22.62 -17.32 -19.34
C ALA A 3 22.75 -16.84 -17.87
N LEU A 4 23.95 -16.82 -17.29
CA LEU A 4 24.17 -16.34 -15.91
C LEU A 4 23.99 -14.83 -15.79
N SER A 5 24.41 -14.09 -16.81
CA SER A 5 24.21 -12.64 -16.84
C SER A 5 22.73 -12.30 -17.01
N GLU A 6 22.00 -13.04 -17.85
CA GLU A 6 20.57 -12.83 -18.06
C GLU A 6 19.76 -13.11 -16.77
N THR A 7 20.05 -14.21 -16.09
CA THR A 7 19.37 -14.56 -14.82
C THR A 7 19.67 -13.56 -13.71
N THR A 8 20.92 -13.12 -13.59
CA THR A 8 21.30 -12.04 -12.65
C THR A 8 20.61 -10.70 -12.99
N GLY A 9 20.49 -10.38 -14.28
CA GLY A 9 19.75 -9.22 -14.77
C GLY A 9 18.25 -9.30 -14.48
N LEU A 10 17.65 -10.49 -14.60
CA LEU A 10 16.24 -10.75 -14.26
C LEU A 10 15.98 -10.49 -12.77
N LEU A 11 16.83 -10.99 -11.87
CA LEU A 11 16.68 -10.75 -10.42
C LEU A 11 16.83 -9.26 -10.06
N PHE A 12 17.74 -8.56 -10.74
CA PHE A 12 17.85 -7.10 -10.63
C PHE A 12 16.58 -6.39 -11.11
N PHE A 13 16.05 -6.77 -12.27
CA PHE A 13 14.81 -6.21 -12.82
C PHE A 13 13.62 -6.44 -11.88
N THR A 14 13.47 -7.66 -11.36
CA THR A 14 12.43 -7.99 -10.37
C THR A 14 12.57 -7.13 -9.12
N THR A 15 13.79 -6.91 -8.62
CA THR A 15 14.03 -6.01 -7.48
C THR A 15 13.58 -4.57 -7.79
N ALA A 16 13.86 -4.06 -8.99
CA ALA A 16 13.45 -2.73 -9.42
C ALA A 16 11.92 -2.60 -9.55
N LEU A 17 11.28 -3.60 -10.17
CA LEU A 17 9.84 -3.69 -10.38
C LEU A 17 9.06 -3.65 -9.06
N TYR A 18 9.60 -4.25 -8.00
CA TYR A 18 8.95 -4.29 -6.68
C TYR A 18 9.42 -3.21 -5.71
N THR A 19 10.27 -2.30 -6.17
CA THR A 19 10.75 -1.17 -5.36
C THR A 19 10.09 0.13 -5.77
N VAL A 20 10.15 0.46 -7.06
CA VAL A 20 9.77 1.79 -7.55
C VAL A 20 8.24 2.01 -7.49
N PRO A 21 7.40 1.13 -8.07
CA PRO A 21 5.95 1.35 -8.08
C PRO A 21 5.29 1.42 -6.69
N PRO A 22 5.62 0.55 -5.70
CA PRO A 22 4.97 0.61 -4.39
C PRO A 22 5.17 1.92 -3.64
N VAL A 23 6.32 2.59 -3.80
CA VAL A 23 6.57 3.90 -3.19
C VAL A 23 5.59 4.93 -3.76
N PHE A 24 5.51 5.04 -5.08
CA PHE A 24 4.63 6.03 -5.73
C PHE A 24 3.14 5.74 -5.53
N GLN A 25 2.75 4.47 -5.49
CA GLN A 25 1.37 4.07 -5.16
C GLN A 25 0.95 4.60 -3.79
N MET A 26 1.80 4.43 -2.77
CA MET A 26 1.49 4.92 -1.43
C MET A 26 1.61 6.44 -1.32
N LEU A 27 2.56 7.03 -2.04
CA LEU A 27 2.70 8.49 -2.13
C LEU A 27 1.41 9.16 -2.63
N ALA A 28 0.77 8.59 -3.65
CA ALA A 28 -0.46 9.12 -4.23
C ALA A 28 -1.69 8.93 -3.32
N VAL A 29 -1.74 7.83 -2.58
CA VAL A 29 -2.87 7.49 -1.70
C VAL A 29 -2.79 8.19 -0.33
N ALA A 30 -1.58 8.54 0.13
CA ALA A 30 -1.34 9.10 1.44
C ALA A 30 -2.19 10.33 1.81
N PRO A 31 -2.36 11.36 0.97
CA PRO A 31 -3.15 12.54 1.33
C PRO A 31 -4.61 12.18 1.64
N ALA A 32 -5.21 11.29 0.83
CA ALA A 32 -6.58 10.83 1.01
C ALA A 32 -6.72 10.00 2.31
N VAL A 33 -5.70 9.19 2.63
CA VAL A 33 -5.66 8.41 3.88
C VAL A 33 -5.58 9.32 5.10
N VAL A 34 -4.66 10.29 5.12
CA VAL A 34 -4.49 11.21 6.26
C VAL A 34 -5.76 12.04 6.49
N ALA A 35 -6.37 12.55 5.43
CA ALA A 35 -7.61 13.31 5.53
C ALA A 35 -8.78 12.47 6.06
N ARG A 36 -8.86 11.19 5.66
CA ARG A 36 -9.86 10.26 6.16
C ARG A 36 -9.64 9.94 7.63
N VAL A 37 -8.44 9.48 7.99
CA VAL A 37 -8.09 9.10 9.37
C VAL A 37 -8.33 10.24 10.35
N SER A 38 -7.99 11.48 9.96
CA SER A 38 -8.20 12.65 10.82
C SER A 38 -9.69 12.88 11.12
N LYS A 39 -10.56 12.71 10.13
CA LYS A 39 -12.01 12.86 10.31
C LYS A 39 -12.61 11.74 11.16
N GLU A 40 -12.20 10.50 10.90
CA GLU A 40 -12.70 9.32 11.59
C GLU A 40 -12.21 9.24 13.05
N TYR A 41 -11.03 9.81 13.33
CA TYR A 41 -10.52 9.97 14.68
C TYR A 41 -11.30 11.05 15.47
N LEU A 42 -11.56 12.21 14.87
CA LEU A 42 -12.33 13.29 15.51
C LEU A 42 -13.78 12.87 15.79
N SER A 43 -14.37 12.02 14.96
CA SER A 43 -15.70 11.44 15.21
C SER A 43 -15.70 10.28 16.21
N GLY A 44 -14.54 9.92 16.77
CA GLY A 44 -14.42 8.87 17.80
C GLY A 44 -14.65 7.44 17.30
N MET A 45 -14.54 7.17 15.99
CA MET A 45 -14.83 5.84 15.45
C MET A 45 -13.73 4.81 15.74
N TYR A 46 -12.44 5.20 15.67
CA TYR A 46 -11.31 4.32 16.00
C TYR A 46 -10.05 5.09 16.40
N GLN A 47 -9.11 4.38 17.04
CA GLN A 47 -7.80 4.92 17.43
C GLN A 47 -6.76 4.76 16.30
N VAL A 48 -5.81 5.69 16.22
CA VAL A 48 -4.81 5.76 15.15
C VAL A 48 -3.96 4.49 15.04
N HIS A 49 -3.60 3.84 16.15
CA HIS A 49 -2.80 2.62 16.13
C HIS A 49 -3.56 1.43 15.51
N THR A 50 -4.86 1.30 15.77
CA THR A 50 -5.70 0.25 15.17
C THR A 50 -5.74 0.40 13.65
N PHE A 51 -5.80 1.64 13.16
CA PHE A 51 -5.71 1.93 11.75
C PHE A 51 -4.36 1.51 11.14
N VAL A 52 -3.24 1.87 11.79
CA VAL A 52 -1.90 1.50 11.30
C VAL A 52 -1.74 -0.02 11.20
N VAL A 53 -2.20 -0.76 12.20
CA VAL A 53 -2.15 -2.23 12.20
C VAL A 53 -3.02 -2.81 11.08
N ALA A 54 -4.27 -2.36 10.97
CA ALA A 54 -5.20 -2.85 9.93
C ALA A 54 -4.69 -2.55 8.51
N MET A 55 -4.15 -1.35 8.30
CA MET A 55 -3.59 -0.92 7.02
C MET A 55 -2.34 -1.72 6.64
N THR A 56 -1.45 -1.97 7.61
CA THR A 56 -0.23 -2.77 7.40
C THR A 56 -0.60 -4.22 7.07
N LEU A 57 -1.57 -4.80 7.78
CA LEU A 57 -2.05 -6.16 7.54
C LEU A 57 -2.67 -6.28 6.13
N SER A 58 -3.56 -5.35 5.78
CA SER A 58 -4.17 -5.29 4.44
C SER A 58 -3.12 -5.18 3.34
N SER A 59 -2.14 -4.29 3.52
CA SER A 59 -1.04 -4.09 2.58
C SER A 59 -0.17 -5.36 2.43
N THR A 60 0.09 -6.05 3.54
CA THR A 60 0.88 -7.30 3.54
C THR A 60 0.15 -8.39 2.76
N ILE A 61 -1.15 -8.56 2.97
CA ILE A 61 -1.98 -9.53 2.25
C ILE A 61 -1.91 -9.25 0.74
N THR A 62 -2.07 -8.00 0.31
CA THR A 62 -1.97 -7.65 -1.12
C THR A 62 -0.59 -7.97 -1.70
N ALA A 63 0.49 -7.73 -0.94
CA ALA A 63 1.85 -8.04 -1.39
C ALA A 63 2.06 -9.55 -1.53
N VAL A 64 1.54 -10.34 -0.59
CA VAL A 64 1.60 -11.81 -0.59
C VAL A 64 0.76 -12.42 -1.70
N ILE A 65 -0.25 -11.74 -2.25
CA ILE A 65 -1.04 -12.25 -3.39
C ILE A 65 -0.44 -11.82 -4.74
N TRP A 66 0.00 -10.57 -4.86
CA TRP A 66 0.47 -10.01 -6.14
C TRP A 66 1.87 -10.50 -6.53
N ALA A 67 2.81 -10.57 -5.58
CA ALA A 67 4.17 -10.97 -5.88
C ALA A 67 4.34 -12.45 -6.29
N PRO A 68 3.61 -13.45 -5.72
CA PRO A 68 3.76 -14.84 -6.16
C PRO A 68 3.19 -15.09 -7.55
N VAL A 69 2.15 -14.37 -7.96
CA VAL A 69 1.62 -14.53 -9.33
C VAL A 69 2.70 -14.17 -10.35
N TRP A 70 3.35 -13.02 -10.18
CA TRP A 70 4.46 -12.62 -11.03
C TRP A 70 5.67 -13.55 -10.90
N GLN A 71 6.05 -13.90 -9.66
CA GLN A 71 7.21 -14.75 -9.40
C GLN A 71 7.02 -16.15 -9.99
N MET A 72 5.84 -16.76 -9.86
CA MET A 72 5.56 -18.07 -10.46
C MET A 72 5.68 -18.04 -11.99
N ILE A 73 5.16 -17.00 -12.64
CA ILE A 73 5.26 -16.84 -14.10
C ILE A 73 6.72 -16.63 -14.52
N THR A 74 7.44 -15.72 -13.87
CA THR A 74 8.84 -15.43 -14.24
C THR A 74 9.79 -16.58 -13.93
N TYR A 75 9.60 -17.28 -12.81
CA TYR A 75 10.43 -18.42 -12.42
C TYR A 75 10.26 -19.62 -13.37
N THR A 76 9.02 -19.88 -13.81
CA THR A 76 8.74 -20.92 -14.82
C THR A 76 9.26 -20.56 -16.21
N LEU A 77 9.20 -19.29 -16.61
CA LEU A 77 9.71 -18.84 -17.91
C LEU A 77 11.23 -18.81 -17.99
N ALA A 78 11.89 -18.52 -16.87
CA ALA A 78 13.34 -18.38 -16.84
C ALA A 78 14.07 -19.70 -16.53
N ASP A 79 13.32 -20.80 -16.30
CA ASP A 79 13.83 -22.13 -15.94
C ASP A 79 14.91 -22.04 -14.85
N LEU A 80 14.70 -21.15 -13.87
CA LEU A 80 15.55 -21.05 -12.68
C LEU A 80 15.30 -22.30 -11.86
N GLY A 81 16.11 -23.33 -12.14
CA GLY A 81 15.99 -24.62 -11.52
C GLY A 81 16.39 -24.52 -10.05
N ARG A 82 15.41 -24.57 -9.14
CA ARG A 82 15.46 -25.36 -7.89
C ARG A 82 14.22 -25.21 -7.00
N ASP A 83 14.04 -26.26 -6.21
CA ASP A 83 13.31 -26.42 -4.94
C ASP A 83 12.16 -25.43 -4.63
N PRO A 84 10.91 -25.88 -4.36
CA PRO A 84 9.82 -25.00 -3.92
C PRO A 84 10.17 -24.15 -2.68
N VAL A 85 11.14 -24.56 -1.87
CA VAL A 85 11.64 -23.78 -0.73
C VAL A 85 12.32 -22.48 -1.18
N ALA A 86 13.10 -22.51 -2.27
CA ALA A 86 13.76 -21.32 -2.81
C ALA A 86 12.74 -20.30 -3.32
N LEU A 87 11.71 -20.79 -4.03
CA LEU A 87 10.59 -19.97 -4.50
C LEU A 87 9.88 -19.25 -3.35
N LEU A 88 9.59 -19.97 -2.25
CA LEU A 88 8.98 -19.37 -1.05
C LEU A 88 9.91 -18.34 -0.38
N GLY A 89 11.22 -18.61 -0.33
CA GLY A 89 12.21 -17.68 0.20
C GLY A 89 12.28 -16.37 -0.61
N MET A 90 12.31 -16.47 -1.94
CA MET A 90 12.28 -15.31 -2.85
C MET A 90 10.98 -14.53 -2.67
N GLN A 91 9.86 -15.25 -2.56
CA GLN A 91 8.55 -14.65 -2.37
C GLN A 91 8.44 -13.86 -1.07
N LEU A 92 8.91 -14.43 0.05
CA LEU A 92 8.94 -13.75 1.34
C LEU A 92 9.83 -12.51 1.30
N THR A 93 10.99 -12.62 0.65
CA THR A 93 11.93 -11.51 0.48
C THR A 93 11.31 -10.35 -0.32
N LEU A 94 10.63 -10.66 -1.42
CA LEU A 94 9.93 -9.66 -2.24
C LEU A 94 8.77 -9.02 -1.47
N ALA A 95 7.99 -9.80 -0.72
CA ALA A 95 6.90 -9.28 0.10
C ALA A 95 7.41 -8.29 1.17
N LEU A 96 8.52 -8.62 1.84
CA LEU A 96 9.17 -7.73 2.81
C LEU A 96 9.68 -6.44 2.15
N ASN A 97 10.29 -6.53 0.96
CA ASN A 97 10.72 -5.35 0.21
C ASN A 97 9.53 -4.43 -0.11
N VAL A 98 8.45 -4.99 -0.68
CA VAL A 98 7.24 -4.24 -1.02
C VAL A 98 6.63 -3.57 0.21
N LEU A 99 6.56 -4.27 1.33
CA LEU A 99 6.06 -3.71 2.59
C LEU A 99 6.91 -2.52 3.04
N THR A 100 8.22 -2.68 3.05
CA THR A 100 9.16 -1.63 3.47
C THR A 100 9.04 -0.39 2.58
N MET A 101 8.96 -0.58 1.26
CA MET A 101 8.82 0.49 0.28
C MET A 101 7.49 1.23 0.39
N ARG A 102 6.40 0.53 0.68
CA ARG A 102 5.08 1.14 0.91
C ARG A 102 5.11 2.05 2.14
N ILE A 103 5.67 1.57 3.24
CA ILE A 103 5.77 2.34 4.49
C ILE A 103 6.66 3.56 4.29
N LEU A 104 7.79 3.40 3.59
CA LEU A 104 8.66 4.51 3.21
C LEU A 104 7.93 5.57 2.37
N GLY A 105 7.11 5.14 1.39
CA GLY A 105 6.30 6.05 0.58
C GLY A 105 5.29 6.85 1.41
N PHE A 106 4.62 6.20 2.38
CA PHE A 106 3.75 6.92 3.32
C PHE A 106 4.51 7.91 4.20
N PHE A 107 5.66 7.51 4.73
CA PHE A 107 6.50 8.36 5.56
C PHE A 107 6.94 9.62 4.80
N LEU A 108 7.46 9.44 3.57
CA LEU A 108 7.83 10.57 2.70
C LEU A 108 6.64 11.50 2.44
N ALA A 109 5.45 10.94 2.24
CA ALA A 109 4.25 11.73 2.00
C ALA A 109 3.75 12.55 3.18
N MET A 110 4.05 12.12 4.40
CA MET A 110 3.71 12.87 5.60
C MET A 110 4.73 13.95 5.92
N VAL A 111 6.02 13.66 5.68
CA VAL A 111 7.12 14.59 5.97
C VAL A 111 7.14 15.75 4.97
N VAL A 112 6.82 15.50 3.70
CA VAL A 112 6.87 16.54 2.66
C VAL A 112 5.49 17.20 2.49
N PRO A 113 5.36 18.52 2.74
CA PRO A 113 4.05 19.20 2.76
C PRO A 113 3.41 19.41 1.38
N GLY A 114 4.17 19.32 0.29
CA GLY A 114 3.70 19.62 -1.07
C GLY A 114 3.61 18.40 -1.97
N ALA A 115 2.45 18.14 -2.57
CA ALA A 115 2.24 16.95 -3.42
C ALA A 115 3.21 16.86 -4.61
N ALA A 116 3.46 17.97 -5.32
CA ALA A 116 4.38 17.99 -6.45
C ALA A 116 5.85 17.80 -6.01
N LEU A 117 6.26 18.48 -4.93
CA LEU A 117 7.61 18.37 -4.38
C LEU A 117 7.89 16.95 -3.85
N ASN A 118 6.90 16.34 -3.23
CA ASN A 118 6.98 15.00 -2.66
C ASN A 118 7.27 13.95 -3.75
N VAL A 119 6.61 14.02 -4.90
CA VAL A 119 6.89 13.11 -6.04
C VAL A 119 8.33 13.25 -6.52
N VAL A 120 8.85 14.48 -6.63
CA VAL A 120 10.22 14.72 -7.08
C VAL A 120 11.23 14.16 -6.08
N ILE A 121 11.06 14.44 -4.79
CA ILE A 121 11.94 13.94 -3.72
C ILE A 121 11.90 12.40 -3.67
N ALA A 122 10.70 11.81 -3.71
CA ALA A 122 10.55 10.36 -3.70
C ALA A 122 11.23 9.71 -4.91
N ASN A 123 11.09 10.29 -6.10
CA ASN A 123 11.76 9.78 -7.29
C ASN A 123 13.29 9.85 -7.15
N LEU A 124 13.84 10.98 -6.72
CA LEU A 124 15.27 11.13 -6.51
C LEU A 124 15.79 10.13 -5.47
N PHE A 125 15.05 9.93 -4.39
CA PHE A 125 15.41 8.97 -3.34
C PHE A 125 15.43 7.53 -3.88
N VAL A 126 14.37 7.10 -4.56
CA VAL A 126 14.27 5.74 -5.10
C VAL A 126 15.34 5.47 -6.16
N GLN A 127 15.59 6.43 -7.06
CA GLN A 127 16.64 6.33 -8.07
C GLN A 127 18.03 6.26 -7.42
N MET A 128 18.28 7.06 -6.40
CA MET A 128 19.51 7.00 -5.61
C MET A 128 19.69 5.63 -4.94
N CYS A 129 18.64 5.06 -4.35
CA CYS A 129 18.68 3.72 -3.77
C CYS A 129 18.99 2.64 -4.82
N MET A 130 18.43 2.76 -6.03
CA MET A 130 18.69 1.84 -7.15
C MET A 130 20.13 1.89 -7.63
N LEU A 131 20.68 3.08 -7.82
CA LEU A 131 22.08 3.26 -8.24
C LEU A 131 23.06 2.74 -7.18
N THR A 132 22.68 2.85 -5.90
CA THR A 132 23.52 2.45 -4.77
C THR A 132 23.31 0.99 -4.34
N ASN A 133 22.53 0.19 -5.08
CA ASN A 133 22.29 -1.22 -4.76
C ASN A 133 23.51 -2.15 -5.02
N ARG A 134 24.62 -1.59 -5.55
CA ARG A 134 25.90 -2.23 -5.88
C ARG A 134 25.90 -3.11 -7.14
N PHE A 135 24.80 -3.18 -7.89
CA PHE A 135 24.73 -3.88 -9.16
C PHE A 135 25.58 -3.24 -10.27
N TYR A 136 25.67 -1.91 -10.32
CA TYR A 136 26.34 -1.22 -11.43
C TYR A 136 27.86 -1.09 -11.24
N THR A 137 28.29 -0.55 -10.10
CA THR A 137 29.68 -0.20 -9.84
C THR A 137 30.05 -0.41 -8.38
N LYS A 138 31.36 -0.51 -8.11
CA LYS A 138 31.90 -0.50 -6.75
C LYS A 138 31.82 0.92 -6.19
N LEU A 139 31.16 1.09 -5.05
CA LEU A 139 31.03 2.40 -4.41
C LEU A 139 32.31 2.78 -3.67
N PRO A 140 32.74 4.06 -3.72
CA PRO A 140 33.88 4.54 -2.95
C PRO A 140 33.57 4.50 -1.45
N SER A 141 34.62 4.44 -0.61
CA SER A 141 34.50 4.27 0.85
C SER A 141 33.64 5.35 1.52
N TRP A 142 33.74 6.60 1.05
CA TRP A 142 32.98 7.73 1.59
C TRP A 142 31.46 7.66 1.33
N LEU A 143 31.00 6.88 0.33
CA LEU A 143 29.57 6.71 0.01
C LEU A 143 29.00 5.43 0.64
N GLN A 144 29.75 4.69 1.45
CA GLN A 144 29.29 3.40 1.99
C GLN A 144 28.11 3.53 2.95
N TRP A 145 27.95 4.64 3.66
CA TRP A 145 26.84 4.86 4.59
C TRP A 145 25.47 4.79 3.88
N ILE A 146 25.37 5.28 2.63
CA ILE A 146 24.13 5.27 1.87
C ILE A 146 23.68 3.85 1.53
N THR A 147 24.64 2.93 1.44
CA THR A 147 24.38 1.52 1.14
C THR A 147 23.74 0.77 2.30
N VAL A 148 23.77 1.34 3.52
CA VAL A 148 23.03 0.83 4.68
C VAL A 148 21.56 1.24 4.62
N MET A 149 21.26 2.39 4.00
CA MET A 149 19.88 2.89 3.84
C MET A 149 19.17 2.31 2.61
N SER A 150 19.92 1.74 1.65
CA SER A 150 19.37 1.20 0.42
C SER A 150 18.72 -0.17 0.63
N ILE A 151 17.40 -0.17 0.87
CA ILE A 151 16.56 -1.38 0.91
C ILE A 151 16.75 -2.29 -0.33
N PRO A 152 16.78 -1.80 -1.59
CA PRO A 152 16.88 -2.68 -2.75
C PRO A 152 18.24 -3.40 -2.83
N ARG A 153 19.27 -2.91 -2.15
CA ARG A 153 20.54 -3.63 -1.97
C ARG A 153 20.31 -4.94 -1.21
N PHE A 154 19.61 -4.89 -0.08
CA PHE A 154 19.35 -6.06 0.74
C PHE A 154 18.47 -7.07 -0.02
N THR A 155 17.47 -6.57 -0.74
CA THR A 155 16.60 -7.38 -1.60
C THR A 155 17.40 -8.11 -2.67
N LEU A 156 18.19 -7.39 -3.47
CA LEU A 156 18.99 -8.01 -4.53
C LEU A 156 19.97 -9.06 -3.98
N ARG A 157 20.66 -8.75 -2.87
CA ARG A 157 21.59 -9.70 -2.23
C ARG A 157 20.88 -10.94 -1.71
N ALA A 158 19.69 -10.78 -1.12
CA ALA A 158 18.90 -11.91 -0.66
C ALA A 158 18.43 -12.79 -1.82
N LEU A 159 17.94 -12.20 -2.92
CA LEU A 159 17.55 -12.96 -4.12
C LEU A 159 18.73 -13.75 -4.69
N LEU A 160 19.91 -13.12 -4.82
CA LEU A 160 21.12 -13.79 -5.33
C LEU A 160 21.61 -14.92 -4.41
N LYS A 161 21.50 -14.76 -3.08
CA LYS A 161 21.86 -15.78 -2.09
C LYS A 161 20.91 -16.98 -2.06
N ILE A 162 19.65 -16.76 -2.46
CA ILE A 162 18.65 -17.84 -2.52
C ILE A 162 18.82 -18.62 -3.82
N GLU A 163 19.14 -17.93 -4.92
CA GLU A 163 19.29 -18.56 -6.25
C GLU A 163 20.62 -19.32 -6.40
N TYR A 164 21.72 -18.76 -5.91
CA TYR A 164 23.06 -19.30 -6.14
C TYR A 164 23.72 -19.78 -4.86
N SER A 165 24.28 -21.00 -4.89
CA SER A 165 25.14 -21.56 -3.85
C SER A 165 26.58 -21.74 -4.35
N TRP A 166 27.55 -21.75 -3.45
CA TRP A 166 28.95 -22.05 -3.81
C TRP A 166 29.13 -23.44 -4.45
N ARG A 167 28.20 -24.37 -4.21
CA ARG A 167 28.23 -25.74 -4.75
C ARG A 167 27.77 -25.84 -6.20
N ASP A 168 27.18 -24.78 -6.74
CA ASP A 168 26.67 -24.81 -8.10
C ASP A 168 27.81 -24.82 -9.12
N MET A 169 27.67 -25.71 -10.10
CA MET A 169 28.60 -25.85 -11.21
C MET A 169 27.94 -25.38 -12.49
N PHE A 170 28.65 -24.54 -13.23
CA PHE A 170 28.14 -23.99 -14.49
C PHE A 170 28.99 -24.48 -15.65
N GLU A 171 28.30 -24.83 -16.74
CA GLU A 171 28.93 -25.25 -17.98
C GLU A 171 29.47 -24.03 -18.74
N VAL A 172 30.74 -24.12 -19.13
CA VAL A 172 31.46 -23.00 -19.78
C VAL A 172 31.40 -23.11 -21.30
N SER A 173 31.49 -24.33 -21.84
CA SER A 173 31.46 -24.62 -23.27
C SER A 173 30.71 -25.91 -23.56
N PRO A 174 29.63 -25.87 -24.36
CA PRO A 174 28.83 -27.05 -24.73
C PRO A 174 29.63 -28.14 -25.46
N MET A 175 30.73 -27.77 -26.11
CA MET A 175 31.54 -28.72 -26.89
C MET A 175 32.58 -29.47 -26.05
N HIS A 176 33.00 -28.92 -24.91
CA HIS A 176 34.08 -29.48 -24.10
C HIS A 176 33.58 -30.04 -22.75
N GLY A 177 32.30 -29.88 -22.41
CA GLY A 177 31.73 -30.39 -21.15
C GLY A 177 32.47 -29.90 -19.90
N SER A 178 33.09 -28.73 -19.99
CA SER A 178 33.90 -28.17 -18.90
C SER A 178 33.00 -27.40 -17.94
N TYR A 179 33.01 -27.83 -16.68
CA TYR A 179 32.27 -27.21 -15.58
C TYR A 179 33.22 -26.40 -14.71
N ILE A 180 32.81 -25.17 -14.36
CA ILE A 180 33.51 -24.31 -13.42
C ILE A 180 32.57 -24.03 -12.24
N PRO A 181 33.05 -24.05 -11.00
CA PRO A 181 32.24 -23.68 -9.85
C PRO A 181 31.80 -22.22 -9.92
N ALA A 182 30.64 -21.92 -9.32
CA ALA A 182 30.03 -20.60 -9.31
C ALA A 182 31.01 -19.47 -8.94
N GLU A 183 31.83 -19.66 -7.90
CA GLU A 183 32.77 -18.66 -7.38
C GLU A 183 33.84 -18.20 -8.39
N LEU A 184 34.20 -19.06 -9.35
CA LEU A 184 35.23 -18.79 -10.35
C LEU A 184 34.66 -18.18 -11.65
N THR A 185 33.34 -17.99 -11.71
CA THR A 185 32.70 -17.37 -12.87
C THR A 185 32.86 -15.85 -12.83
N GLY A 186 33.15 -15.23 -13.98
CA GLY A 186 33.39 -13.78 -14.09
C GLY A 186 32.26 -12.90 -13.54
N THR A 187 31.00 -13.33 -13.65
CA THR A 187 29.83 -12.63 -13.08
C THR A 187 29.90 -12.51 -11.56
N PHE A 188 30.34 -13.57 -10.88
CA PHE A 188 30.45 -13.60 -9.43
C PHE A 188 31.74 -12.97 -8.92
N GLN A 189 32.82 -13.00 -9.70
CA GLN A 189 34.03 -12.22 -9.44
C GLN A 189 33.70 -10.71 -9.43
N VAL A 190 32.96 -10.22 -10.43
CA VAL A 190 32.49 -8.83 -10.48
C VAL A 190 31.58 -8.49 -9.30
N THR A 191 30.69 -9.41 -8.91
CA THR A 191 29.79 -9.27 -7.76
C THR A 191 30.57 -9.18 -6.43
N ARG A 192 31.65 -9.96 -6.29
CA ARG A 192 32.57 -9.93 -5.15
C ARG A 192 33.38 -8.64 -5.09
N GLU A 193 33.89 -8.17 -6.23
CA GLU A 193 34.59 -6.88 -6.32
C GLU A 193 33.70 -5.70 -5.92
N ARG A 194 32.41 -5.78 -6.24
CA ARG A 194 31.36 -4.82 -5.84
C ARG A 194 30.94 -4.97 -4.37
N GLN A 195 31.51 -5.93 -3.63
CA GLN A 195 31.22 -6.26 -2.23
C GLN A 195 29.75 -6.68 -2.01
N MET A 196 29.16 -7.33 -3.00
CA MET A 196 27.92 -8.08 -2.82
C MET A 196 28.34 -9.50 -2.45
N ASN A 197 28.64 -9.75 -1.17
CA ASN A 197 29.00 -11.11 -0.73
C ASN A 197 27.77 -12.01 -0.91
N VAL A 198 27.66 -12.66 -2.07
CA VAL A 198 26.59 -13.59 -2.45
C VAL A 198 26.94 -14.99 -1.95
N MET A 199 28.16 -15.45 -2.21
CA MET A 199 28.66 -16.75 -1.78
C MET A 199 30.14 -16.65 -1.37
N GLU A 200 30.53 -17.34 -0.31
CA GLU A 200 31.91 -17.50 0.14
C GLU A 200 32.13 -18.96 0.57
N SER A 201 33.04 -19.68 -0.08
CA SER A 201 33.44 -21.03 0.34
C SER A 201 34.13 -20.98 1.71
N PRO A 202 33.83 -21.87 2.68
CA PRO A 202 33.02 -23.10 2.58
C PRO A 202 31.55 -23.01 3.04
N ASN A 203 31.08 -21.88 3.57
CA ASN A 203 29.74 -21.74 4.15
C ASN A 203 28.93 -20.68 3.39
N ASP A 204 27.81 -21.08 2.78
CA ASP A 204 26.88 -20.13 2.16
C ASP A 204 26.38 -19.12 3.21
N ALA A 205 26.42 -17.83 2.86
CA ALA A 205 25.91 -16.78 3.74
C ALA A 205 24.37 -16.89 3.80
N PRO A 206 23.78 -17.15 4.98
CA PRO A 206 22.34 -17.39 5.05
C PRO A 206 21.55 -16.14 4.60
N PRO A 207 20.51 -16.30 3.76
CA PRO A 207 19.68 -15.19 3.30
C PRO A 207 18.89 -14.54 4.46
N ALA A 208 18.66 -15.30 5.55
CA ALA A 208 17.96 -14.84 6.74
C ALA A 208 18.53 -13.56 7.34
N GLY A 209 19.85 -13.34 7.29
CA GLY A 209 20.46 -12.12 7.82
C GLY A 209 20.01 -10.86 7.06
N GLU A 210 19.92 -10.93 5.74
CA GLU A 210 19.44 -9.80 4.92
C GLU A 210 17.93 -9.60 5.10
N MET A 211 17.17 -10.68 5.24
CA MET A 211 15.72 -10.64 5.50
C MET A 211 15.40 -10.04 6.87
N LEU A 212 16.16 -10.40 7.91
CA LEU A 212 16.03 -9.83 9.25
C LEU A 212 16.41 -8.35 9.28
N ALA A 213 17.47 -7.96 8.56
CA ALA A 213 17.81 -6.55 8.42
C ALA A 213 16.69 -5.76 7.73
N MET A 214 16.10 -6.29 6.66
CA MET A 214 14.93 -5.69 6.01
C MET A 214 13.73 -5.61 6.95
N ALA A 215 13.45 -6.66 7.73
CA ALA A 215 12.38 -6.65 8.72
C ALA A 215 12.61 -5.63 9.85
N ALA A 216 13.85 -5.48 10.32
CA ALA A 216 14.20 -4.47 11.31
C ALA A 216 14.03 -3.05 10.76
N ILE A 217 14.47 -2.80 9.52
CA ILE A 217 14.30 -1.51 8.84
C ILE A 217 12.82 -1.21 8.63
N SER A 218 12.03 -2.20 8.21
CA SER A 218 10.59 -2.03 7.99
C SER A 218 9.83 -1.73 9.27
N LEU A 219 10.16 -2.41 10.37
CA LEU A 219 9.65 -2.08 11.71
C LEU A 219 10.03 -0.67 12.13
N GLY A 220 11.27 -0.25 11.88
CA GLY A 220 11.73 1.11 12.15
C GLY A 220 10.91 2.17 11.41
N PHE A 221 10.75 2.02 10.09
CA PHE A 221 9.91 2.94 9.30
C PHE A 221 8.44 2.88 9.68
N LEU A 222 7.93 1.72 10.11
CA LEU A 222 6.55 1.57 10.57
C LEU A 222 6.31 2.35 11.86
N LEU A 223 7.26 2.30 12.80
CA LEU A 223 7.20 3.08 14.03
C LEU A 223 7.30 4.58 13.74
N LEU A 224 8.17 5.00 12.82
CA LEU A 224 8.28 6.39 12.39
C LEU A 224 6.98 6.88 11.73
N PHE A 225 6.38 6.08 10.86
CA PHE A 225 5.08 6.36 10.26
C PHE A 225 3.97 6.47 11.30
N ALA A 226 3.91 5.54 12.26
CA ALA A 226 2.93 5.57 13.34
C ALA A 226 3.09 6.83 14.21
N LEU A 227 4.34 7.17 14.56
CA LEU A 227 4.66 8.37 15.32
C LEU A 227 4.21 9.62 14.56
N GLU A 228 4.60 9.77 13.29
CA GLU A 228 4.24 10.94 12.48
C GLU A 228 2.72 11.07 12.32
N LEU A 229 2.02 9.96 12.07
CA LEU A 229 0.57 9.97 11.96
C LEU A 229 -0.09 10.38 13.29
N THR A 230 0.36 9.83 14.43
CA THR A 230 -0.16 10.24 15.74
C THR A 230 0.14 11.70 16.06
N TYR A 231 1.33 12.19 15.69
CA TYR A 231 1.73 13.58 15.86
C TYR A 231 0.83 14.52 15.04
N GLN A 232 0.57 14.19 13.77
CA GLN A 232 -0.31 14.99 12.92
C GLN A 232 -1.74 15.03 13.44
N VAL A 233 -2.29 13.89 13.89
CA VAL A 233 -3.62 13.82 14.49
C VAL A 233 -3.68 14.62 15.79
N TRP A 234 -2.68 14.46 16.68
CA TRP A 234 -2.60 15.23 17.92
C TRP A 234 -2.56 16.74 17.66
N ARG A 235 -1.76 17.19 16.68
CA ARG A 235 -1.71 18.60 16.28
C ARG A 235 -3.07 19.12 15.82
N LEU A 236 -3.83 18.31 15.09
CA LEU A 236 -5.18 18.67 14.65
C LEU A 236 -6.16 18.77 15.82
N VAL A 237 -6.09 17.86 16.79
CA VAL A 237 -6.92 17.89 18.01
C VAL A 237 -6.63 19.12 18.84
N VAL A 238 -5.36 19.44 19.07
CA VAL A 238 -4.96 20.66 19.79
C VAL A 238 -5.48 21.90 19.06
N GLY A 239 -5.34 21.95 17.74
CA GLY A 239 -5.89 23.04 16.91
C GLY A 239 -7.42 23.16 17.02
N TYR A 240 -8.14 22.05 17.06
CA TYR A 240 -9.60 22.03 17.22
C TYR A 240 -10.05 22.49 18.61
N SER A 241 -9.41 22.01 19.68
CA SER A 241 -9.72 22.43 21.06
C SER A 241 -9.50 23.93 21.29
N GLN A 242 -8.53 24.52 20.60
CA GLN A 242 -8.26 25.96 20.65
C GLN A 242 -9.35 26.76 19.90
N GLN A 243 -9.99 26.18 18.88
CA GLN A 243 -11.15 26.77 18.22
C GLN A 243 -12.43 26.63 19.05
N GLU A 244 -12.69 25.51 19.73
CA GLU A 244 -13.83 25.39 20.66
C GLU A 244 -13.72 26.39 21.81
N GLY A 245 -12.54 26.55 22.40
CA GLY A 245 -12.31 27.58 23.42
C GLY A 245 -12.38 29.03 22.90
N LEU A 246 -12.29 29.23 21.58
CA LEU A 246 -12.56 30.52 20.93
C LEU A 246 -14.04 30.69 20.61
N PHE A 247 -14.74 29.62 20.20
CA PHE A 247 -16.19 29.60 20.01
C PHE A 247 -16.93 29.87 21.33
N ASP A 248 -16.50 29.25 22.43
CA ASP A 248 -17.02 29.49 23.79
C ASP A 248 -16.71 30.92 24.30
N LYS A 249 -15.61 31.53 23.85
CA LYS A 249 -15.28 32.93 24.17
C LYS A 249 -16.00 33.94 23.29
N CYS A 250 -16.38 33.58 22.07
CA CYS A 250 -17.09 34.44 21.13
C CYS A 250 -18.62 34.33 21.26
N LEU A 251 -19.14 33.32 21.95
CA LEU A 251 -20.55 33.18 22.28
C LEU A 251 -20.71 33.10 23.81
N PRO A 252 -21.10 34.19 24.49
CA PRO A 252 -21.48 34.08 25.89
C PRO A 252 -22.77 33.26 25.94
N TYR A 253 -22.64 32.00 26.36
CA TYR A 253 -23.67 31.16 26.97
C TYR A 253 -25.11 31.56 26.65
N VAL A 254 -25.62 31.15 25.48
CA VAL A 254 -27.06 30.89 25.39
C VAL A 254 -27.27 29.58 26.14
N SER A 255 -27.60 29.69 27.43
CA SER A 255 -28.18 28.56 28.15
C SER A 255 -29.37 28.08 27.35
N VAL A 256 -29.27 26.91 26.73
CA VAL A 256 -30.45 26.16 26.34
C VAL A 256 -31.10 25.78 27.66
N ALA A 257 -32.08 26.59 28.08
CA ALA A 257 -32.97 26.23 29.16
C ALA A 257 -33.58 24.87 28.79
N GLU A 258 -33.52 23.93 29.73
CA GLU A 258 -34.16 22.63 29.63
C GLU A 258 -35.64 22.87 29.27
N PRO A 259 -36.15 22.32 28.16
CA PRO A 259 -37.50 22.63 27.70
C PRO A 259 -38.52 22.16 28.74
N ASP A 260 -39.42 23.06 29.10
CA ASP A 260 -40.44 22.83 30.13
C ASP A 260 -41.29 21.59 29.73
N PRO A 261 -41.42 20.54 30.57
CA PRO A 261 -42.03 19.26 30.19
C PRO A 261 -43.51 19.36 29.78
N GLY A 262 -44.15 20.52 29.99
CA GLY A 262 -45.49 20.82 29.51
C GLY A 262 -45.60 21.19 28.02
N GLU A 263 -44.50 21.61 27.38
CA GLU A 263 -44.51 22.07 25.99
C GLU A 263 -44.32 20.92 24.99
N GLU A 264 -43.49 19.92 25.33
CA GLU A 264 -43.34 18.68 24.54
C GLU A 264 -44.65 17.87 24.48
N ALA A 265 -45.40 17.80 25.58
CA ALA A 265 -46.70 17.12 25.63
C ALA A 265 -47.74 17.80 24.71
N ARG A 266 -47.68 19.14 24.57
CA ARG A 266 -48.56 19.89 23.66
C ARG A 266 -48.13 19.74 22.20
N ALA A 267 -46.83 19.71 21.93
CA ALA A 267 -46.29 19.49 20.58
C ALA A 267 -46.58 18.07 20.06
N GLN A 268 -46.48 17.04 20.91
CA GLN A 268 -46.82 15.67 20.56
C GLN A 268 -48.34 15.47 20.34
N ALA A 269 -49.18 16.14 21.13
CA ALA A 269 -50.63 16.13 20.90
C ALA A 269 -51.01 16.81 19.56
N ALA A 270 -50.36 17.92 19.20
CA ALA A 270 -50.58 18.60 17.92
C ALA A 270 -50.14 17.74 16.72
N MET A 271 -49.00 17.05 16.81
CA MET A 271 -48.54 16.14 15.75
C MET A 271 -49.45 14.91 15.56
N SER A 272 -50.06 14.38 16.63
CA SER A 272 -51.00 13.26 16.51
C SER A 272 -52.27 13.63 15.74
N GLN A 273 -52.81 14.84 15.97
CA GLN A 273 -54.03 15.31 15.29
C GLN A 273 -53.79 15.59 13.80
N ASP A 274 -52.64 16.15 13.43
CA ASP A 274 -52.29 16.40 12.03
C ASP A 274 -52.07 15.10 11.22
N SER A 275 -51.57 14.05 11.89
CA SER A 275 -51.38 12.75 11.25
C SER A 275 -52.70 12.03 10.92
N GLU A 276 -53.72 12.13 11.79
CA GLU A 276 -55.06 11.54 11.52
C GLU A 276 -55.81 12.29 10.42
N VAL A 277 -55.70 13.61 10.35
CA VAL A 277 -56.34 14.44 9.31
C VAL A 277 -55.71 14.16 7.94
N SER A 278 -54.39 13.99 7.89
CA SER A 278 -53.65 13.66 6.66
C SER A 278 -53.98 12.24 6.13
N TYR A 279 -54.14 11.25 7.02
CA TYR A 279 -54.55 9.88 6.64
C TYR A 279 -56.00 9.78 6.15
N ARG A 280 -56.93 10.52 6.77
CA ARG A 280 -58.33 10.62 6.27
C ARG A 280 -58.44 11.35 4.93
N GLY A 281 -57.56 12.32 4.66
CA GLY A 281 -57.49 13.03 3.38
C GLY A 281 -57.05 12.13 2.22
N ARG A 282 -56.00 11.32 2.41
CA ARG A 282 -55.49 10.39 1.37
C ARG A 282 -56.48 9.29 1.01
N THR A 283 -57.17 8.71 2.00
CA THR A 283 -58.14 7.62 1.76
C THR A 283 -59.37 8.08 0.97
N ARG A 284 -59.85 9.32 1.19
CA ARG A 284 -60.93 9.92 0.38
C ARG A 284 -60.50 10.28 -1.04
N ALA A 285 -59.25 10.71 -1.23
CA ALA A 285 -58.71 11.01 -2.57
C ALA A 285 -58.53 9.73 -3.42
N GLN A 286 -58.02 8.66 -2.81
CA GLN A 286 -57.82 7.37 -3.49
C GLN A 286 -59.15 6.71 -3.92
N SER A 287 -60.20 6.83 -3.10
CA SER A 287 -61.53 6.29 -3.42
C SER A 287 -62.23 7.02 -4.57
N ARG A 288 -62.00 8.34 -4.75
CA ARG A 288 -62.50 9.10 -5.90
C ARG A 288 -61.73 8.80 -7.21
N ALA A 289 -60.42 8.53 -7.12
CA ALA A 289 -59.62 8.19 -8.30
C ALA A 289 -60.01 6.84 -8.92
N ASN A 290 -60.31 5.83 -8.10
CA ASN A 290 -60.71 4.50 -8.59
C ASN A 290 -62.15 4.44 -9.14
N ALA A 291 -63.03 5.35 -8.75
CA ALA A 291 -64.37 5.46 -9.34
C ALA A 291 -64.36 6.12 -10.73
N GLY A 292 -63.35 6.96 -11.03
CA GLY A 292 -63.21 7.63 -12.32
C GLY A 292 -62.59 6.77 -13.42
N SER A 293 -61.78 5.76 -13.09
CA SER A 293 -61.04 4.97 -14.09
C SER A 293 -61.83 3.79 -14.68
N LEU A 294 -63.00 3.45 -14.13
CA LEU A 294 -63.87 2.37 -14.64
C LEU A 294 -64.85 2.83 -15.73
N GLY A 295 -64.96 4.14 -16.00
CA GLY A 295 -65.80 4.69 -17.07
C GLY A 295 -65.10 4.93 -18.40
N ALA A 296 -63.78 4.78 -18.49
CA ALA A 296 -62.96 5.22 -19.63
C ALA A 296 -62.27 4.08 -20.41
N LEU A 297 -62.70 2.83 -20.24
CA LEU A 297 -62.13 1.64 -20.89
C LEU A 297 -63.07 0.97 -21.91
N SER A 298 -63.99 1.74 -22.51
CA SER A 298 -64.89 1.24 -23.58
C SER A 298 -64.60 1.84 -24.97
N ASP A 299 -63.65 2.77 -25.11
CA ASP A 299 -63.54 3.56 -26.34
C ASP A 299 -62.07 3.89 -26.64
N GLN A 300 -61.36 2.95 -27.27
CA GLN A 300 -60.18 3.18 -28.14
C GLN A 300 -59.51 1.84 -28.48
N SER A 301 -60.18 1.06 -29.31
CA SER A 301 -59.52 0.14 -30.24
C SER A 301 -59.38 0.87 -31.56
N HIS A 302 -58.16 1.28 -31.97
CA HIS A 302 -57.69 1.30 -33.36
C HIS A 302 -56.35 2.06 -33.49
N GLU A 303 -55.40 1.41 -34.17
CA GLU A 303 -54.25 1.98 -34.91
C GLU A 303 -53.04 2.51 -34.12
N MET A 304 -51.80 2.43 -34.59
CA MET A 304 -51.05 1.59 -35.55
C MET A 304 -49.58 2.07 -35.46
N PHE A 305 -48.64 1.14 -35.67
CA PHE A 305 -47.31 1.31 -36.29
C PHE A 305 -46.15 2.13 -35.64
N PHE A 306 -45.10 1.37 -35.31
CA PHE A 306 -43.65 1.64 -35.37
C PHE A 306 -43.19 2.11 -36.78
N PRO A 307 -41.97 2.67 -37.02
CA PRO A 307 -40.68 2.19 -36.50
C PRO A 307 -39.49 3.16 -36.26
N TYR A 308 -38.53 2.60 -35.50
CA TYR A 308 -37.05 2.70 -35.44
C TYR A 308 -36.27 3.76 -36.24
N GLU A 309 -35.40 4.48 -35.53
CA GLU A 309 -33.93 4.39 -35.64
C GLU A 309 -33.30 4.37 -34.23
#